data_AF-F3KH69-F1
#
_entry.id   AF-F3KH69-F1
#
_cell.length_a   1.000
_cell.length_b   1.000
_cell.length_c   1.000
_cell.angle_alpha   90.00
_cell.angle_beta   90.00
_cell.angle_gamma   90.00
#
_symmetry.space_group_name_H-M   'P 1'
#
loop_
_entity.id
_entity.type
_entity.pdbx_description
1 polymer ?
#
loop_
_entity_poly.entity_id
_entity_poly.type
_entity_poly.pdbx_seq_one_letter_code
_entity_poly.pdbx_strand_id
1 'polypeptide(L)'
;MIWASLCSAQPEKAAPWVGHDLFGLPCVGGSGYGPYDYTNPNHRGHNLSIVEGAHFTKEVESLVKGNRGSLIQDLDYTLRAFPNHHRALYAMMRYQKKVKRPAGASYPASECYFQRAILFSPNDHRVMQLYANYLIKKKQFDMAESVYKKALNVPRAPATINYSLGLLYFDMKKFDDAVEQAKIAYGAGIKKSKLARKLKSVNRWPAP
;
A
#
# COMPACT_ATOMS: atom_id res chain seq x y z
N MET A 1 -16.23 -6.59 -48.15
CA MET A 1 -15.68 -7.32 -46.99
C MET A 1 -15.26 -6.30 -45.95
N ILE A 2 -16.03 -6.14 -44.88
CA ILE A 2 -15.76 -5.19 -43.80
C ILE A 2 -14.83 -5.88 -42.81
N TRP A 3 -13.61 -5.35 -42.65
CA TRP A 3 -12.70 -5.78 -41.58
C TRP A 3 -13.21 -5.20 -40.26
N ALA A 4 -13.92 -6.02 -39.49
CA ALA A 4 -14.20 -5.72 -38.09
C ALA A 4 -12.89 -5.86 -37.31
N SER A 5 -12.38 -4.74 -36.81
CA SER A 5 -11.22 -4.72 -35.92
C SER A 5 -11.61 -5.41 -34.61
N LEU A 6 -11.10 -6.62 -34.40
CA LEU A 6 -11.22 -7.35 -33.15
C LEU A 6 -10.39 -6.61 -32.09
N CYS A 7 -11.04 -5.74 -31.33
CA CYS A 7 -10.48 -5.22 -30.08
C CYS A 7 -10.47 -6.40 -29.09
N SER A 8 -9.34 -7.09 -28.99
CA SER A 8 -9.13 -8.16 -28.02
C SER A 8 -9.05 -7.55 -26.62
N ALA A 9 -10.18 -7.52 -25.92
CA ALA A 9 -10.23 -7.22 -24.50
C ALA A 9 -9.34 -8.23 -23.76
N GLN A 10 -8.24 -7.77 -23.17
CA GLN A 10 -7.42 -8.57 -22.27
C GLN A 10 -8.32 -9.04 -21.11
N PRO A 11 -8.24 -10.32 -20.68
CA PRO A 11 -9.01 -10.77 -19.53
C PRO A 11 -8.67 -9.91 -18.31
N GLU A 12 -9.69 -9.35 -17.67
CA GLU A 12 -9.50 -8.50 -16.49
C GLU A 12 -8.72 -9.27 -15.42
N LYS A 13 -7.64 -8.68 -14.92
CA LYS A 13 -6.76 -9.31 -13.93
C LYS A 13 -7.53 -9.56 -12.64
N ALA A 14 -7.60 -10.81 -12.18
CA ALA A 14 -8.29 -11.14 -10.95
C ALA A 14 -7.62 -10.48 -9.72
N ALA A 15 -8.44 -9.98 -8.80
CA ALA A 15 -8.01 -9.46 -7.51
C ALA A 15 -8.77 -10.17 -6.37
N PRO A 16 -8.50 -11.46 -6.10
CA PRO A 16 -9.17 -12.18 -5.04
C PRO A 16 -8.78 -11.63 -3.66
N TRP A 17 -9.68 -11.80 -2.69
CA TRP A 17 -9.33 -11.59 -1.28
C TRP A 17 -8.45 -12.75 -0.82
N VAL A 18 -7.28 -12.44 -0.27
CA VAL A 18 -6.28 -13.44 0.11
C VAL A 18 -5.69 -13.14 1.47
N GLY A 19 -5.21 -14.19 2.12
CA GLY A 19 -4.53 -14.13 3.40
C GLY A 19 -5.47 -13.94 4.58
N HIS A 20 -4.91 -13.47 5.68
CA HIS A 20 -5.61 -13.32 6.96
C HIS A 20 -5.32 -11.94 7.56
N ASP A 21 -6.20 -11.43 8.41
CA ASP A 21 -5.91 -10.25 9.21
C ASP A 21 -4.97 -10.59 10.39
N LEU A 22 -4.56 -9.57 11.16
CA LEU A 22 -3.63 -9.79 12.29
C LEU A 22 -4.22 -10.63 13.43
N PHE A 23 -5.51 -10.95 13.40
CA PHE A 23 -6.15 -11.87 14.35
C PHE A 23 -6.31 -13.28 13.78
N GLY A 24 -5.77 -13.54 12.58
CA GLY A 24 -5.87 -14.84 11.93
C GLY A 24 -7.21 -15.10 11.26
N LEU A 25 -8.08 -14.09 11.11
CA LEU A 25 -9.35 -14.26 10.40
C LEU A 25 -9.14 -14.16 8.89
N PRO A 26 -9.77 -15.02 8.08
CA PRO A 26 -9.59 -15.01 6.64
C PRO A 26 -10.08 -13.70 6.04
N CYS A 27 -9.31 -13.18 5.08
CA CYS A 27 -9.69 -11.98 4.36
C CYS A 27 -10.82 -12.29 3.38
N VAL A 28 -11.99 -11.69 3.62
CA VAL A 28 -13.19 -11.82 2.79
C VAL A 28 -13.75 -10.44 2.50
N GLY A 29 -14.18 -10.19 1.27
CA GLY A 29 -14.84 -8.96 0.87
C GLY A 29 -15.59 -9.13 -0.46
N GLY A 30 -16.29 -8.07 -0.89
CA GLY A 30 -17.07 -8.09 -2.13
C GLY A 30 -16.23 -7.87 -3.39
N SER A 31 -16.87 -8.08 -4.54
CA SER A 31 -16.45 -7.59 -5.85
C SER A 31 -17.13 -6.25 -6.18
N GLY A 32 -16.87 -5.68 -7.36
CA GLY A 32 -17.49 -4.42 -7.78
C GLY A 32 -17.03 -3.98 -9.16
N TYR A 33 -17.30 -2.73 -9.51
CA TYR A 33 -16.82 -2.09 -10.73
C TYR A 33 -15.28 -2.11 -10.81
N GLY A 34 -14.69 -2.97 -11.64
CA GLY A 34 -13.26 -3.27 -11.71
C GLY A 34 -12.95 -4.74 -11.44
N PRO A 35 -11.69 -5.12 -11.13
CA PRO A 35 -10.63 -4.27 -10.59
C PRO A 35 -9.76 -3.56 -11.64
N TYR A 36 -9.43 -2.30 -11.37
CA TYR A 36 -8.55 -1.46 -12.17
C TYR A 36 -7.21 -1.21 -11.47
N ASP A 37 -6.14 -1.18 -12.25
CA ASP A 37 -4.78 -0.87 -11.78
C ASP A 37 -4.52 0.64 -11.73
N TYR A 38 -4.28 1.17 -10.53
CA TYR A 38 -4.00 2.59 -10.24
C TYR A 38 -2.69 3.10 -10.85
N THR A 39 -1.79 2.19 -11.25
CA THR A 39 -0.51 2.50 -11.90
C THR A 39 -0.59 2.40 -13.42
N ASN A 40 -1.67 1.82 -13.97
CA ASN A 40 -1.87 1.70 -15.40
C ASN A 40 -2.50 3.01 -15.96
N PRO A 41 -1.81 3.75 -16.85
CA PRO A 41 -2.32 5.01 -17.41
C PRO A 41 -3.69 4.89 -18.08
N ASN A 42 -3.99 3.76 -18.73
CA ASN A 42 -5.26 3.55 -19.43
C ASN A 42 -6.43 3.50 -18.46
N HIS A 43 -6.25 2.87 -17.30
CA HIS A 43 -7.28 2.81 -16.25
C HIS A 43 -7.46 4.15 -15.53
N ARG A 44 -6.42 4.99 -15.50
CA ARG A 44 -6.45 6.30 -14.84
C ARG A 44 -7.23 7.37 -15.60
N GLY A 45 -7.52 7.17 -16.88
CA GLY A 45 -8.28 8.11 -17.69
C GLY A 45 -9.75 8.17 -17.26
N HIS A 46 -10.54 7.20 -17.70
CA HIS A 46 -11.99 7.22 -17.50
C HIS A 46 -12.41 6.63 -16.15
N ASN A 47 -11.98 5.40 -15.84
CA ASN A 47 -12.46 4.66 -14.68
C ASN A 47 -12.09 5.34 -13.35
N LEU A 48 -10.86 5.88 -13.26
CA LEU A 48 -10.41 6.56 -12.04
C LEU A 48 -11.22 7.84 -11.78
N SER A 49 -11.53 8.62 -12.82
CA SER A 49 -12.33 9.84 -12.69
C SER A 49 -13.73 9.54 -12.16
N ILE A 50 -14.38 8.48 -12.67
CA ILE A 50 -15.69 8.02 -12.18
C ILE A 50 -15.61 7.65 -10.70
N VAL A 51 -14.64 6.80 -10.34
CA VAL A 51 -14.52 6.29 -8.97
C VAL A 51 -14.12 7.39 -7.98
N GLU A 52 -13.13 8.23 -8.29
CA GLU A 52 -12.73 9.31 -7.39
C GLU A 52 -13.84 10.38 -7.27
N GLY A 53 -14.51 10.74 -8.37
CA GLY A 53 -15.59 11.71 -8.36
C GLY A 53 -16.82 11.26 -7.56
N ALA A 54 -17.10 9.96 -7.54
CA ALA A 54 -18.24 9.41 -6.80
C ALA A 54 -17.89 8.97 -5.37
N HIS A 55 -16.72 8.38 -5.13
CA HIS A 55 -16.42 7.66 -3.88
C HIS A 55 -15.11 8.09 -3.21
N PHE A 56 -14.29 8.95 -3.82
CA PHE A 56 -13.03 9.37 -3.22
C PHE A 56 -12.77 10.88 -3.38
N THR A 57 -13.75 11.68 -2.97
CA THR A 57 -13.62 13.15 -2.93
C THR A 57 -12.61 13.58 -1.86
N LYS A 58 -12.28 14.89 -1.83
CA LYS A 58 -11.38 15.46 -0.82
C LYS A 58 -11.89 15.24 0.60
N GLU A 59 -13.21 15.29 0.81
CA GLU A 59 -13.87 15.06 2.10
C GLU A 59 -13.74 13.59 2.54
N VAL A 60 -13.85 12.65 1.59
CA VAL A 60 -13.64 11.22 1.86
C VAL A 60 -12.17 10.95 2.19
N GLU A 61 -11.23 11.46 1.37
CA GLU A 61 -9.79 11.27 1.59
C GLU A 61 -9.32 11.86 2.94
N SER A 62 -9.86 13.03 3.31
CA SER A 62 -9.56 13.70 4.58
C SER A 62 -10.31 13.10 5.78
N LEU A 63 -11.22 12.15 5.56
CA LEU A 63 -12.06 11.48 6.55
C LEU A 63 -13.01 12.44 7.29
N VAL A 64 -13.56 13.42 6.56
CA VAL A 64 -14.54 14.38 7.09
C VAL A 64 -15.95 13.82 7.01
N LYS A 65 -16.38 13.40 5.81
CA LYS A 65 -17.69 12.76 5.57
C LYS A 65 -17.65 11.92 4.29
N GLY A 66 -18.62 11.01 4.15
CA GLY A 66 -18.85 10.29 2.90
C GLY A 66 -19.50 11.18 1.83
N ASN A 67 -19.49 10.70 0.59
CA ASN A 67 -20.05 11.36 -0.58
C ASN A 67 -21.26 10.63 -1.17
N ARG A 68 -21.16 9.30 -1.40
CA ARG A 68 -22.27 8.48 -1.90
C ARG A 68 -22.80 7.51 -0.85
N GLY A 69 -22.00 7.21 0.16
CA GLY A 69 -22.42 6.48 1.35
C GLY A 69 -21.78 7.07 2.59
N SER A 70 -21.63 6.23 3.62
CA SER A 70 -20.74 6.53 4.74
C SER A 70 -19.27 6.51 4.29
N LEU A 71 -18.39 7.12 5.09
CA LEU A 71 -16.94 7.12 4.84
C LEU A 71 -16.41 5.72 4.53
N ILE A 72 -16.83 4.71 5.29
CA ILE A 72 -16.31 3.35 5.11
C ILE A 72 -16.84 2.70 3.83
N GLN A 73 -18.09 2.97 3.45
CA GLN A 73 -18.67 2.43 2.21
C GLN A 73 -17.98 3.02 0.98
N ASP A 74 -17.69 4.33 1.01
CA ASP A 74 -16.99 5.00 -0.08
C ASP A 74 -15.54 4.53 -0.20
N LEU A 75 -14.80 4.43 0.91
CA LEU A 75 -13.45 3.89 0.90
C LEU A 75 -13.39 2.42 0.45
N ASP A 76 -14.32 1.58 0.93
CA ASP A 76 -14.42 0.18 0.51
C ASP A 76 -14.75 0.07 -0.99
N TYR A 77 -15.68 0.88 -1.50
CA TYR A 77 -15.99 0.92 -2.92
C TYR A 77 -14.76 1.27 -3.75
N THR A 78 -14.05 2.35 -3.39
CA THR A 78 -12.83 2.76 -4.09
C THR A 78 -11.79 1.64 -4.11
N LEU A 79 -11.62 0.89 -3.03
CA LEU A 79 -10.65 -0.20 -2.94
C LEU A 79 -11.11 -1.52 -3.56
N ARG A 80 -12.42 -1.75 -3.70
CA ARG A 80 -12.95 -2.84 -4.54
C ARG A 80 -12.67 -2.56 -6.02
N ALA A 81 -12.87 -1.31 -6.44
CA ALA A 81 -12.66 -0.86 -7.81
C ALA A 81 -11.19 -0.70 -8.20
N PHE A 82 -10.36 -0.12 -7.32
CA PHE A 82 -8.93 0.05 -7.51
C PHE A 82 -8.16 -0.54 -6.32
N PRO A 83 -7.84 -1.84 -6.33
CA PRO A 83 -7.19 -2.50 -5.20
C PRO A 83 -5.90 -1.84 -4.76
N ASN A 84 -5.09 -1.35 -5.71
CA ASN A 84 -3.83 -0.65 -5.44
C ASN A 84 -3.96 0.89 -5.40
N HIS A 85 -5.13 1.44 -5.10
CA HIS A 85 -5.29 2.89 -4.98
C HIS A 85 -4.54 3.44 -3.76
N HIS A 86 -3.38 4.07 -3.97
CA HIS A 86 -2.46 4.48 -2.89
C HIS A 86 -3.13 5.38 -1.84
N ARG A 87 -3.85 6.41 -2.31
CA ARG A 87 -4.53 7.38 -1.43
C ARG A 87 -5.66 6.74 -0.62
N ALA A 88 -6.50 5.92 -1.26
CA ALA A 88 -7.60 5.22 -0.58
C ALA A 88 -7.09 4.17 0.41
N LEU A 89 -6.02 3.42 0.10
CA LEU A 89 -5.38 2.52 1.06
C LEU A 89 -4.87 3.28 2.30
N TYR A 90 -4.24 4.44 2.07
CA TYR A 90 -3.78 5.31 3.15
C TYR A 90 -4.95 5.87 3.98
N ALA A 91 -6.04 6.28 3.34
CA ALA A 91 -7.24 6.76 4.01
C ALA A 91 -7.96 5.66 4.81
N MET A 92 -8.11 4.45 4.24
CA MET A 92 -8.69 3.28 4.90
C MET A 92 -7.95 2.91 6.17
N MET A 93 -6.60 2.82 6.13
CA MET A 93 -5.84 2.50 7.34
C MET A 93 -5.93 3.62 8.41
N ARG A 94 -6.06 4.89 8.00
CA ARG A 94 -6.29 6.01 8.94
C ARG A 94 -7.68 5.93 9.55
N TYR A 95 -8.69 5.57 8.77
CA TYR A 95 -10.05 5.37 9.23
C TYR A 95 -10.10 4.25 10.28
N GLN A 96 -9.60 3.05 9.97
CA GLN A 96 -9.63 1.91 10.89
C GLN A 96 -8.69 2.06 12.09
N LYS A 97 -7.74 3.02 12.06
CA LYS A 97 -7.00 3.41 13.25
C LYS A 97 -7.86 4.24 14.21
N LYS A 98 -8.73 5.11 13.69
CA LYS A 98 -9.60 5.99 14.49
C LYS A 98 -10.88 5.29 14.94
N VAL A 99 -11.43 4.45 14.08
CA VAL A 99 -12.70 3.75 14.28
C VAL A 99 -12.42 2.28 14.51
N LYS A 100 -12.83 1.77 15.68
CA LYS A 100 -12.74 0.34 15.98
C LYS A 100 -13.68 -0.41 15.02
N ARG A 101 -13.12 -1.33 14.23
CA ARG A 101 -13.92 -2.22 13.37
C ARG A 101 -14.80 -3.10 14.26
N PRO A 102 -16.14 -3.08 14.11
CA PRO A 102 -17.01 -3.97 14.87
C PRO A 102 -16.83 -5.42 14.43
N ALA A 103 -17.18 -6.36 15.31
CA ALA A 103 -17.31 -7.76 14.93
C ALA A 103 -18.41 -7.89 13.86
N GLY A 104 -18.18 -8.71 12.83
CA GLY A 104 -19.12 -8.88 11.73
C GLY A 104 -19.21 -7.68 10.76
N ALA A 105 -18.26 -6.74 10.80
CA ALA A 105 -18.20 -5.64 9.84
C ALA A 105 -18.28 -6.15 8.38
N SER A 106 -19.11 -5.50 7.56
CA SER A 106 -19.26 -5.81 6.13
C SER A 106 -18.07 -5.41 5.26
N TYR A 107 -17.01 -4.86 5.87
CA TYR A 107 -15.80 -4.42 5.20
C TYR A 107 -14.56 -5.09 5.83
N PRO A 108 -13.57 -5.49 5.01
CA PRO A 108 -12.34 -6.13 5.47
C PRO A 108 -11.48 -5.30 6.44
N ALA A 109 -10.56 -5.99 7.11
CA ALA A 109 -9.44 -5.36 7.81
C ALA A 109 -8.52 -4.60 6.84
N SER A 110 -7.79 -3.60 7.33
CA SER A 110 -6.80 -2.85 6.52
C SER A 110 -5.75 -3.79 5.88
N GLU A 111 -5.32 -4.81 6.62
CA GLU A 111 -4.40 -5.86 6.17
C GLU A 111 -4.92 -6.59 4.94
N CYS A 112 -6.23 -6.84 4.88
CA CYS A 112 -6.85 -7.56 3.78
C CYS A 112 -6.84 -6.74 2.49
N TYR A 113 -7.07 -5.42 2.58
CA TYR A 113 -6.94 -4.53 1.43
C TYR A 113 -5.49 -4.50 0.92
N PHE A 114 -4.50 -4.40 1.81
CA PHE A 114 -3.09 -4.41 1.40
C PHE A 114 -2.65 -5.74 0.77
N GLN A 115 -3.05 -6.87 1.35
CA GLN A 115 -2.73 -8.20 0.81
C GLN A 115 -3.33 -8.39 -0.58
N ARG A 116 -4.61 -8.02 -0.76
CA ARG A 116 -5.27 -8.00 -2.07
C ARG A 116 -4.58 -7.08 -3.06
N ALA A 117 -4.19 -5.87 -2.63
CA ALA A 117 -3.50 -4.89 -3.46
C ALA A 117 -2.12 -5.39 -3.95
N ILE A 118 -1.34 -6.02 -3.07
CA ILE A 118 -0.01 -6.57 -3.42
C ILE A 118 -0.15 -7.75 -4.39
N LEU A 119 -1.13 -8.63 -4.19
CA LEU A 119 -1.39 -9.72 -5.13
C LEU A 119 -1.80 -9.16 -6.51
N PHE A 120 -2.69 -8.18 -6.51
CA PHE A 120 -3.21 -7.59 -7.74
C PHE A 120 -2.16 -6.78 -8.51
N SER A 121 -1.28 -6.03 -7.83
CA SER A 121 -0.19 -5.27 -8.46
C SER A 121 1.15 -5.57 -7.76
N PRO A 122 1.78 -6.72 -8.09
CA PRO A 122 2.98 -7.18 -7.38
C PRO A 122 4.22 -6.32 -7.63
N ASN A 123 4.19 -5.48 -8.67
CA ASN A 123 5.28 -4.54 -8.98
C ASN A 123 5.04 -3.14 -8.38
N ASP A 124 3.96 -2.94 -7.62
CA ASP A 124 3.64 -1.66 -7.00
C ASP A 124 4.33 -1.53 -5.63
N HIS A 125 5.59 -1.11 -5.66
CA HIS A 125 6.39 -0.90 -4.45
C HIS A 125 5.76 0.12 -3.48
N ARG A 126 4.89 1.03 -3.96
CA ARG A 126 4.24 2.04 -3.10
C ARG A 126 3.19 1.41 -2.21
N VAL A 127 2.42 0.45 -2.72
CA VAL A 127 1.50 -0.36 -1.89
C VAL A 127 2.27 -1.12 -0.81
N MET A 128 3.36 -1.78 -1.18
CA MET A 128 4.20 -2.51 -0.22
C MET A 128 4.77 -1.58 0.86
N GLN A 129 5.22 -0.38 0.48
CA GLN A 129 5.71 0.61 1.43
C GLN A 129 4.59 1.10 2.38
N LEU A 130 3.37 1.31 1.89
CA LEU A 130 2.22 1.65 2.73
C LEU A 130 1.88 0.53 3.71
N TYR A 131 1.91 -0.73 3.25
CA TYR A 131 1.60 -1.86 4.10
C TYR A 131 2.66 -2.07 5.19
N ALA A 132 3.95 -1.98 4.85
CA ALA A 132 5.02 -2.06 5.84
C ALA A 132 4.91 -0.94 6.90
N ASN A 133 4.59 0.30 6.47
CA ASN A 133 4.34 1.41 7.40
C ASN A 133 3.13 1.14 8.32
N TYR A 134 2.09 0.50 7.80
CA TYR A 134 0.94 0.08 8.59
C TYR A 134 1.34 -0.96 9.65
N LEU A 135 2.09 -2.00 9.24
CA LEU A 135 2.59 -3.06 10.12
C LEU A 135 3.51 -2.51 11.23
N ILE A 136 4.40 -1.57 10.90
CA ILE A 136 5.25 -0.86 11.87
C ILE A 136 4.41 -0.16 12.94
N LYS A 137 3.33 0.53 12.54
CA LYS A 137 2.41 1.19 13.51
C LYS A 137 1.67 0.18 14.39
N LYS A 138 1.51 -1.07 13.92
CA LYS A 138 0.96 -2.19 14.67
C LYS A 138 2.01 -3.00 15.43
N LYS A 139 3.28 -2.54 15.43
CA LYS A 139 4.44 -3.22 16.03
C LYS A 139 4.73 -4.62 15.45
N GLN A 140 4.24 -4.90 14.24
CA GLN A 140 4.48 -6.16 13.52
C GLN A 140 5.75 -6.04 12.68
N PHE A 141 6.91 -5.95 13.35
CA PHE A 141 8.17 -5.61 12.69
C PHE A 141 8.66 -6.69 11.72
N ASP A 142 8.55 -7.97 12.07
CA ASP A 142 9.00 -9.08 11.21
C ASP A 142 8.16 -9.19 9.93
N MET A 143 6.86 -8.93 10.03
CA MET A 143 5.99 -8.84 8.85
C MET A 143 6.36 -7.63 7.99
N ALA A 144 6.64 -6.47 8.60
CA ALA A 144 7.05 -5.28 7.87
C ALA A 144 8.39 -5.48 7.14
N GLU A 145 9.35 -6.14 7.78
CA GLU A 145 10.64 -6.52 7.20
C GLU A 145 10.41 -7.41 5.97
N SER A 146 9.57 -8.44 6.11
CA SER A 146 9.22 -9.35 5.02
C SER A 146 8.60 -8.62 3.82
N VAL A 147 7.72 -7.64 4.07
CA VAL A 147 7.11 -6.81 3.01
C VAL A 147 8.15 -5.92 2.34
N TYR A 148 9.06 -5.29 3.08
CA TYR A 148 10.14 -4.48 2.48
C TYR A 148 11.12 -5.32 1.67
N LYS A 149 11.48 -6.52 2.15
CA LYS A 149 12.31 -7.46 1.37
C LYS A 149 11.65 -7.84 0.06
N LYS A 150 10.33 -8.07 0.05
CA LYS A 150 9.57 -8.24 -1.21
C LYS A 150 9.64 -7.00 -2.09
N ALA A 151 9.50 -5.80 -1.51
CA ALA A 151 9.59 -4.54 -2.26
C ALA A 151 10.96 -4.29 -2.89
N LEU A 152 12.05 -4.76 -2.26
CA LEU A 152 13.40 -4.70 -2.84
C LEU A 152 13.57 -5.59 -4.07
N ASN A 153 12.80 -6.67 -4.17
CA ASN A 153 12.84 -7.59 -5.32
C ASN A 153 11.97 -7.12 -6.50
N VAL A 154 11.25 -6.00 -6.35
CA VAL A 154 10.46 -5.41 -7.44
C VAL A 154 11.41 -4.76 -8.47
N PRO A 155 11.20 -4.98 -9.78
CA PRO A 155 12.00 -4.31 -10.80
C PRO A 155 11.99 -2.79 -10.64
N ARG A 156 13.18 -2.18 -10.66
CA ARG A 156 13.36 -0.72 -10.48
C ARG A 156 12.80 -0.19 -9.16
N ALA A 157 12.80 -1.00 -8.10
CA ALA A 157 12.49 -0.52 -6.75
C ALA A 157 13.37 0.68 -6.39
N PRO A 158 12.79 1.79 -5.92
CA PRO A 158 13.57 2.98 -5.62
C PRO A 158 14.39 2.80 -4.34
N ALA A 159 15.51 3.51 -4.24
CA ALA A 159 16.36 3.53 -3.05
C ALA A 159 15.65 4.03 -1.76
N THR A 160 14.48 4.64 -1.90
CA THR A 160 13.60 4.97 -0.76
C THR A 160 13.10 3.74 -0.01
N ILE A 161 13.07 2.55 -0.64
CA ILE A 161 12.77 1.28 0.04
C ILE A 161 13.91 0.92 1.00
N ASN A 162 15.17 0.95 0.53
CA ASN A 162 16.35 0.76 1.40
C ASN A 162 16.34 1.75 2.57
N TYR A 163 16.09 3.04 2.30
CA TYR A 163 15.96 4.05 3.35
C TYR A 163 14.89 3.69 4.40
N SER A 164 13.74 3.19 3.95
CA SER A 164 12.63 2.82 4.85
C SER A 164 12.95 1.54 5.64
N LEU A 165 13.58 0.54 5.00
CA LEU A 165 14.03 -0.68 5.66
C LEU A 165 15.14 -0.39 6.68
N GLY A 166 16.07 0.52 6.38
CA GLY A 166 17.09 0.95 7.35
C GLY A 166 16.49 1.62 8.59
N LEU A 167 15.41 2.39 8.43
CA LEU A 167 14.67 2.94 9.58
C LEU A 167 14.00 1.83 10.41
N LEU A 168 13.40 0.83 9.74
CA LEU A 168 12.81 -0.32 10.42
C LEU A 168 13.89 -1.10 11.20
N TYR A 169 15.01 -1.44 10.57
CA TYR A 169 16.10 -2.15 11.23
C TYR A 169 16.66 -1.39 12.42
N PHE A 170 16.76 -0.06 12.33
CA PHE A 170 17.12 0.76 13.48
C PHE A 170 16.12 0.60 14.63
N ASP A 171 14.82 0.66 14.33
CA ASP A 171 13.76 0.51 15.34
C ASP A 171 13.74 -0.92 15.94
N MET A 172 14.20 -1.92 15.19
CA MET A 172 14.43 -3.31 15.64
C MET A 172 15.77 -3.51 16.37
N LYS A 173 16.58 -2.45 16.54
CA LYS A 173 17.97 -2.50 17.07
C LYS A 173 18.94 -3.36 16.26
N LYS A 174 18.60 -3.69 15.00
CA LYS A 174 19.47 -4.36 14.02
C LYS A 174 20.38 -3.30 13.37
N PHE A 175 21.34 -2.78 14.12
CA PHE A 175 22.10 -1.60 13.68
C PHE A 175 23.02 -1.88 12.49
N ASP A 176 23.68 -3.04 12.42
CA ASP A 176 24.47 -3.45 11.25
C ASP A 176 23.62 -3.45 9.97
N ASP A 177 22.45 -4.11 10.01
CA ASP A 177 21.54 -4.13 8.87
C ASP A 177 21.07 -2.72 8.48
N ALA A 178 20.77 -1.87 9.46
CA ALA A 178 20.39 -0.48 9.22
C ALA A 178 21.50 0.32 8.50
N VAL A 179 22.77 0.05 8.81
CA VAL A 179 23.93 0.67 8.16
C VAL A 179 24.04 0.21 6.71
N GLU A 180 23.90 -1.08 6.44
CA GLU A 180 23.96 -1.61 5.06
C GLU A 180 22.87 -0.99 4.19
N GLN A 181 21.64 -0.88 4.72
CA GLN A 181 20.56 -0.21 4.00
C GLN A 181 20.80 1.30 3.82
N ALA A 182 21.45 1.95 4.79
CA ALA A 182 21.82 3.36 4.68
C ALA A 182 22.84 3.57 3.55
N LYS A 183 23.91 2.77 3.47
CA LYS A 183 24.93 2.87 2.41
C LYS A 183 24.27 2.87 1.02
N ILE A 184 23.38 1.91 0.77
CA ILE A 184 22.65 1.80 -0.51
C ILE A 184 21.77 3.05 -0.72
N ALA A 185 20.99 3.46 0.28
CA ALA A 185 20.08 4.58 0.15
C ALA A 185 20.80 5.92 -0.13
N TYR A 186 21.84 6.24 0.64
CA TYR A 186 22.57 7.51 0.50
C TYR A 186 23.51 7.49 -0.71
N GLY A 187 24.08 6.34 -1.06
CA GLY A 187 24.84 6.17 -2.31
C GLY A 187 23.99 6.42 -3.57
N ALA A 188 22.69 6.12 -3.50
CA ALA A 188 21.71 6.47 -4.54
C ALA A 188 21.17 7.92 -4.43
N GLY A 189 21.77 8.77 -3.60
CA GLY A 189 21.45 10.20 -3.53
C GLY A 189 20.25 10.57 -2.65
N ILE A 190 19.77 9.69 -1.75
CA ILE A 190 18.71 10.04 -0.79
C ILE A 190 19.17 11.18 0.14
N LYS A 191 18.41 12.29 0.18
CA LYS A 191 18.75 13.48 0.99
C LYS A 191 18.06 13.54 2.37
N LYS A 192 17.28 12.52 2.73
CA LYS A 192 16.49 12.53 3.98
C LYS A 192 17.39 12.27 5.19
N SER A 193 17.34 13.13 6.21
CA SER A 193 18.29 13.10 7.33
C SER A 193 17.92 12.19 8.52
N LYS A 194 16.68 11.66 8.60
CA LYS A 194 16.20 10.96 9.80
C LYS A 194 17.01 9.68 10.09
N LEU A 195 17.26 8.84 9.07
CA LEU A 195 18.05 7.62 9.25
C LEU A 195 19.50 7.97 9.64
N ALA A 196 20.09 8.98 9.00
CA ALA A 196 21.45 9.42 9.33
C ALA A 196 21.56 9.89 10.78
N ARG A 197 20.62 10.71 11.24
CA ARG A 197 20.57 11.19 12.63
C ARG A 197 20.44 10.04 13.63
N LYS A 198 19.57 9.06 13.34
CA LYS A 198 19.40 7.85 14.15
C LYS A 198 20.70 7.06 14.26
N LEU A 199 21.35 6.75 13.14
CA LEU A 199 22.63 6.02 13.16
C LEU A 199 23.76 6.79 13.86
N LYS A 200 23.84 8.11 13.67
CA LYS A 200 24.79 8.97 14.40
C LYS A 200 24.56 8.95 15.91
N SER A 201 23.30 8.95 16.37
CA SER A 201 22.98 8.91 17.80
C SER A 201 23.43 7.64 18.54
N VAL A 202 23.80 6.59 17.81
CA VAL A 202 24.34 5.34 18.36
C VAL A 202 25.78 5.06 17.88
N ASN A 203 26.46 6.04 17.30
CA ASN A 203 27.82 5.92 16.74
C ASN A 203 27.95 4.81 15.66
N ARG A 204 26.91 4.63 14.84
CA ARG A 204 26.86 3.62 13.77
C ARG A 204 26.72 4.24 12.38
N TRP A 205 26.92 5.53 12.20
CA TRP A 205 26.86 6.12 10.86
C TRP A 205 28.03 5.59 10.00
N PRO A 206 27.79 5.09 8.77
CA PRO A 206 28.87 4.61 7.91
C PRO A 206 29.88 5.74 7.66
N ALA A 207 31.16 5.40 7.74
CA ALA A 207 32.23 6.29 7.32
C ALA A 207 32.06 6.64 5.83
N PRO A 208 32.55 7.82 5.41
CA PRO A 208 32.59 8.20 4.00
C PRO A 208 33.28 7.16 3.11
#